data_AF-A0A8T5EIX9-F1
#
_entry.id   AF-A0A8T5EIX9-F1
#
_cell.length_a   1.000
_cell.length_b   1.000
_cell.length_c   1.000
_cell.angle_alpha   90.00
_cell.angle_beta   90.00
_cell.angle_gamma   90.00
#
_symmetry.space_group_name_H-M   'P 1'
#
loop_
_entity.id
_entity.type
_entity.pdbx_description
1 polymer ?
#
loop_
_entity_poly.entity_id
_entity_poly.type
_entity_poly.pdbx_seq_one_letter_code
_entity_poly.pdbx_strand_id
1 'polypeptide(L)'
;MTEDVRIADKETNVGLMTVAFRLHIVLLILILSQALTGLGRLGYTFDGWALGVSHQRTAEIGLLLAIAILVLIIKAKPANEKMKGMAIGMVGMWVFQFGLGEMMGSMSWMGMIHAPLALMIFAHASMMMMKFKSE
;
A
#
# COMPACT_ATOMS: atom_id res chain seq x y z
N MET A 1 -8.89 46.74 -2.19
CA MET A 1 -9.23 45.37 -1.73
C MET A 1 -8.89 44.41 -2.86
N THR A 2 -7.61 44.32 -3.23
CA THR A 2 -6.64 43.29 -2.77
C THR A 2 -7.03 41.89 -3.26
N GLU A 3 -6.66 41.61 -4.51
CA GLU A 3 -6.55 40.27 -5.10
C GLU A 3 -5.54 39.37 -4.35
N ASP A 4 -4.83 39.90 -3.36
CA ASP A 4 -3.77 39.22 -2.59
C ASP A 4 -4.28 38.13 -1.60
N VAL A 5 -5.57 37.81 -1.58
CA VAL A 5 -6.13 36.83 -0.62
C VAL A 5 -6.16 35.40 -1.19
N ARG A 6 -5.79 35.18 -2.46
CA ARG A 6 -6.02 33.88 -3.14
C ARG A 6 -4.81 33.00 -3.43
N ILE A 7 -3.61 33.34 -2.97
CA ILE A 7 -2.46 32.43 -3.10
C ILE A 7 -1.77 32.28 -1.74
N ALA A 8 -2.47 31.64 -0.80
CA ALA A 8 -1.74 30.86 0.18
C ALA A 8 -1.19 29.66 -0.58
N ASP A 9 0.03 29.82 -1.11
CA ASP A 9 0.79 28.76 -1.73
C ASP A 9 0.83 27.60 -0.73
N LYS A 10 0.08 26.52 -0.98
CA LYS A 10 0.15 25.32 -0.15
C LYS A 10 1.45 24.63 -0.53
N GLU A 11 2.55 25.18 -0.05
CA GLU A 11 3.87 24.61 -0.27
C GLU A 11 3.86 23.17 0.27
N THR A 12 4.30 22.24 -0.56
CA THR A 12 4.34 20.83 -0.19
C THR A 12 5.36 20.63 0.93
N ASN A 13 4.97 19.93 1.99
CA ASN A 13 5.92 19.56 3.04
C ASN A 13 6.83 18.41 2.55
N VAL A 14 7.98 18.77 2.00
CA VAL A 14 8.98 17.85 1.43
C VAL A 14 9.47 16.83 2.44
N GLY A 15 9.58 17.21 3.72
CA GLY A 15 9.98 16.30 4.80
C GLY A 15 8.99 15.15 4.98
N LEU A 16 7.69 15.46 5.09
CA LEU A 16 6.64 14.45 5.19
C LEU A 16 6.53 13.60 3.91
N MET A 17 6.70 14.21 2.72
CA MET A 17 6.74 13.46 1.46
C MET A 17 7.92 12.48 1.39
N THR A 18 9.09 12.89 1.89
CA THR A 18 10.28 12.02 1.95
C THR A 18 10.06 10.83 2.87
N VAL A 19 9.43 11.04 4.03
CA VAL A 19 9.06 9.92 4.92
C VAL A 19 8.03 9.01 4.25
N ALA A 20 6.99 9.58 3.64
CA ALA A 20 5.97 8.81 2.92
C ALA A 20 6.60 7.95 1.81
N PHE A 21 7.54 8.50 1.04
CA PHE A 21 8.27 7.77 0.00
C PHE A 21 9.08 6.60 0.56
N ARG A 22 9.82 6.81 1.66
CA ARG A 22 10.60 5.74 2.31
C ARG A 22 9.71 4.64 2.86
N LEU A 23 8.59 5.00 3.50
CA LEU A 23 7.61 4.03 3.96
C LEU A 23 6.95 3.29 2.80
N HIS A 24 6.74 3.95 1.65
CA HIS A 24 6.22 3.30 0.45
C HIS A 24 7.19 2.27 -0.14
N ILE A 25 8.49 2.50 -0.06
CA ILE A 25 9.51 1.48 -0.40
C ILE A 25 9.37 0.27 0.54
N VAL A 26 9.22 0.50 1.85
CA VAL A 26 8.98 -0.58 2.82
C VAL A 26 7.68 -1.33 2.50
N LEU A 27 6.62 -0.61 2.11
CA LEU A 27 5.36 -1.23 1.70
C LEU A 27 5.53 -2.13 0.47
N LEU A 28 6.32 -1.73 -0.52
CA LEU A 28 6.64 -2.58 -1.67
C LEU A 28 7.35 -3.88 -1.26
N ILE A 29 8.30 -3.80 -0.33
CA ILE A 29 8.97 -4.98 0.22
C ILE A 29 7.95 -5.89 0.93
N LEU A 30 7.02 -5.32 1.69
CA LEU A 30 5.95 -6.10 2.32
C LEU A 30 5.00 -6.75 1.31
N ILE A 31 4.66 -6.08 0.20
CA ILE A 31 3.85 -6.67 -0.87
C ILE A 31 4.58 -7.87 -1.50
N LEU A 32 5.89 -7.77 -1.73
CA LEU A 32 6.68 -8.90 -2.21
C LEU A 32 6.73 -10.03 -1.16
N SER A 33 6.88 -9.70 0.12
CA SER A 33 6.81 -10.67 1.22
C SER A 33 5.45 -11.38 1.30
N GLN A 34 4.34 -10.67 1.05
CA GLN A 34 3.00 -11.24 0.95
C GLN A 34 2.91 -12.28 -0.17
N ALA A 35 3.43 -11.96 -1.35
CA ALA A 35 3.47 -12.89 -2.47
C ALA A 35 4.31 -14.15 -2.15
N LEU A 36 5.50 -13.97 -1.56
CA LEU A 36 6.39 -15.06 -1.20
C LEU A 36 5.80 -15.97 -0.13
N THR A 37 5.25 -15.40 0.95
CA THR A 37 4.62 -16.17 2.04
C THR A 37 3.32 -16.83 1.58
N GLY A 38 2.55 -16.19 0.70
CA GLY A 38 1.33 -16.75 0.11
C GLY A 38 1.61 -17.95 -0.78
N LEU A 39 2.55 -17.82 -1.74
CA LEU A 39 2.99 -18.93 -2.59
C LEU A 39 3.65 -20.04 -1.79
N GLY A 40 4.45 -19.68 -0.79
CA GLY A 40 5.19 -20.66 -0.01
C GLY A 40 4.29 -21.63 0.76
N ARG A 41 3.11 -21.19 1.19
CA ARG A 41 2.10 -22.05 1.81
C ARG A 41 1.54 -23.14 0.90
N LEU A 42 1.79 -23.05 -0.42
CA LEU A 42 1.37 -24.04 -1.41
C LEU A 42 2.43 -25.14 -1.65
N GLY A 43 3.44 -25.24 -0.78
CA GLY A 43 4.47 -26.29 -0.85
C GLY A 43 5.73 -25.89 -1.64
N TYR A 44 5.91 -24.61 -1.93
CA TYR A 44 7.08 -24.08 -2.65
C TYR A 44 8.26 -23.66 -1.74
N THR A 45 8.31 -24.11 -0.47
CA THR A 45 9.37 -23.75 0.50
C THR A 45 9.93 -24.92 1.27
N PHE A 46 10.97 -24.65 2.07
CA PHE A 46 11.52 -25.57 3.06
C PHE A 46 10.53 -25.84 4.20
N ASP A 47 10.55 -27.07 4.73
CA ASP A 47 9.70 -27.52 5.83
C ASP A 47 9.96 -26.73 7.14
N GLY A 48 8.92 -26.58 7.96
CA GLY A 48 9.02 -26.04 9.32
C GLY A 48 8.84 -24.52 9.47
N TRP A 49 8.54 -23.78 8.39
CA TRP A 49 8.34 -22.33 8.45
C TRP A 49 6.88 -21.96 8.76
N ALA A 50 6.68 -21.01 9.69
CA ALA A 50 5.35 -20.51 10.07
C ALA A 50 4.76 -19.51 9.04
N LEU A 51 4.65 -19.91 7.78
CA LEU A 51 4.29 -19.03 6.67
C LEU A 51 2.86 -18.51 6.73
N GLY A 52 1.92 -19.28 7.29
CA GLY A 52 0.55 -18.82 7.52
C GLY A 52 0.49 -17.59 8.44
N VAL A 53 1.18 -17.67 9.57
CA VAL A 53 1.26 -16.56 10.55
C VAL A 53 2.01 -15.38 9.94
N SER A 54 3.15 -15.64 9.28
CA SER A 54 3.92 -14.59 8.62
C SER A 54 3.10 -13.84 7.57
N HIS A 55 2.34 -14.57 6.75
CA HIS A 55 1.44 -14.00 5.73
C HIS A 55 0.36 -13.13 6.38
N GLN A 56 -0.30 -13.59 7.44
CA GLN A 56 -1.31 -12.79 8.11
C GLN A 56 -0.72 -11.51 8.74
N ARG A 57 0.39 -11.63 9.47
CA ARG A 57 1.02 -10.48 10.16
C ARG A 57 1.54 -9.44 9.19
N THR A 58 2.16 -9.87 8.08
CA THR A 58 2.63 -8.91 7.08
C THR A 58 1.48 -8.25 6.33
N ALA A 59 0.28 -8.86 6.29
CA ALA A 59 -0.91 -8.21 5.76
C ALA A 59 -1.44 -7.10 6.69
N GLU A 60 -1.52 -7.38 7.99
CA GLU A 60 -1.89 -6.40 9.03
C GLU A 60 -0.95 -5.18 9.00
N ILE A 61 0.37 -5.44 9.02
CA ILE A 61 1.39 -4.39 9.00
C ILE A 61 1.33 -3.60 7.68
N GLY A 62 1.14 -4.28 6.55
CA GLY A 62 1.00 -3.64 5.24
C GLY A 62 -0.18 -2.68 5.19
N LEU A 63 -1.34 -3.07 5.73
CA LEU A 63 -2.52 -2.21 5.81
C LEU A 63 -2.27 -0.98 6.70
N LEU A 64 -1.70 -1.17 7.90
CA LEU A 64 -1.38 -0.05 8.80
C LEU A 64 -0.37 0.92 8.14
N LEU A 65 0.61 0.38 7.42
CA LEU A 65 1.61 1.17 6.71
C LEU A 65 0.98 1.96 5.56
N ALA A 66 0.06 1.36 4.78
CA ALA A 66 -0.68 2.05 3.74
C ALA A 66 -1.50 3.24 4.30
N ILE A 67 -2.14 3.05 5.45
CA ILE A 67 -2.87 4.12 6.15
C ILE A 67 -1.93 5.22 6.61
N ALA A 68 -0.78 4.87 7.20
CA ALA A 68 0.23 5.83 7.64
C ALA A 68 0.75 6.68 6.45
N ILE A 69 1.04 6.04 5.31
CA ILE A 69 1.47 6.72 4.08
C ILE A 69 0.39 7.69 3.59
N LEU A 70 -0.88 7.27 3.58
CA LEU A 70 -2.01 8.13 3.22
C LEU A 70 -2.08 9.38 4.11
N VAL A 71 -1.99 9.20 5.43
CA VAL A 71 -2.01 10.32 6.38
C VAL A 71 -0.86 11.28 6.13
N LEU A 72 0.35 10.77 5.90
CA LEU A 72 1.52 11.60 5.60
C LEU A 72 1.32 12.39 4.30
N ILE A 73 0.85 11.75 3.23
CA ILE A 73 0.58 12.40 1.95
C ILE A 73 -0.49 13.49 2.11
N ILE A 74 -1.59 13.24 2.81
CA ILE A 74 -2.62 14.27 3.04
C ILE A 74 -2.05 15.46 3.80
N LYS A 75 -1.28 15.20 4.88
CA LYS A 75 -0.65 16.25 5.69
C LYS A 75 0.43 17.01 4.92
N ALA A 76 1.11 16.34 4.01
CA ALA A 76 2.16 16.94 3.20
C ALA A 76 1.64 17.92 2.16
N LYS A 77 0.34 17.86 1.81
CA LYS A 77 -0.30 18.74 0.81
C LYS A 77 0.47 18.72 -0.52
N PRO A 78 0.63 17.54 -1.16
CA PRO A 78 1.36 17.42 -2.42
C PRO A 78 0.78 18.36 -3.48
N ALA A 79 1.66 18.98 -4.26
CA ALA A 79 1.28 19.86 -5.36
C ALA A 79 0.42 19.11 -6.40
N ASN A 80 0.71 17.83 -6.62
CA ASN A 80 -0.10 17.00 -7.48
C ASN A 80 -1.11 16.15 -6.69
N GLU A 81 -2.36 16.63 -6.71
CA GLU A 81 -3.52 16.05 -6.02
C GLU A 81 -3.80 14.57 -6.39
N LYS A 82 -3.29 14.08 -7.54
CA LYS A 82 -3.42 12.65 -7.89
C LYS A 82 -2.73 11.75 -6.87
N MET A 83 -1.67 12.23 -6.19
CA MET A 83 -0.98 11.47 -5.17
C MET A 83 -1.90 11.06 -4.02
N LYS A 84 -2.82 11.95 -3.60
CA LYS A 84 -3.82 11.64 -2.56
C LYS A 84 -4.78 10.56 -3.03
N GLY A 85 -5.29 10.68 -4.26
CA GLY A 85 -6.18 9.69 -4.86
C GLY A 85 -5.52 8.31 -4.97
N MET A 86 -4.25 8.25 -5.38
CA MET A 86 -3.51 6.99 -5.46
C MET A 86 -3.29 6.37 -4.07
N ALA A 87 -2.96 7.17 -3.06
CA ALA A 87 -2.80 6.68 -1.69
C ALA A 87 -4.11 6.17 -1.08
N ILE A 88 -5.24 6.83 -1.36
CA ILE A 88 -6.57 6.34 -0.97
C ILE A 88 -6.85 5.00 -1.67
N GLY A 89 -6.58 4.92 -2.97
CA GLY A 89 -6.72 3.68 -3.74
C GLY A 89 -5.88 2.55 -3.16
N MET A 90 -4.64 2.83 -2.73
CA MET A 90 -3.76 1.84 -2.09
C MET A 90 -4.39 1.27 -0.82
N VAL A 91 -4.88 2.14 0.08
CA VAL A 91 -5.56 1.70 1.31
C VAL A 91 -6.81 0.88 0.98
N GLY A 92 -7.62 1.34 0.02
CA GLY A 92 -8.81 0.62 -0.41
C GLY A 92 -8.49 -0.79 -0.90
N MET A 93 -7.52 -0.92 -1.81
CA MET A 93 -7.10 -2.23 -2.32
C MET A 93 -6.57 -3.14 -1.21
N TRP A 94 -5.80 -2.61 -0.26
CA TRP A 94 -5.34 -3.37 0.92
C TRP A 94 -6.48 -3.87 1.80
N VAL A 95 -7.49 -3.03 2.07
CA VAL A 95 -8.69 -3.45 2.84
C VAL A 95 -9.42 -4.59 2.15
N PHE A 96 -9.64 -4.49 0.84
CA PHE A 96 -10.25 -5.56 0.05
C PHE A 96 -9.40 -6.83 0.07
N GLN A 97 -8.09 -6.72 -0.12
CA GLN A 97 -7.17 -7.85 -0.11
C GLN A 97 -7.16 -8.57 1.24
N PHE A 98 -7.11 -7.81 2.33
CA PHE A 98 -7.17 -8.33 3.69
C PHE A 98 -8.49 -9.07 3.93
N GLY A 99 -9.62 -8.43 3.59
CA GLY A 99 -10.94 -9.05 3.73
C GLY A 99 -11.08 -10.35 2.93
N LEU A 100 -10.59 -10.38 1.69
CA LEU A 100 -10.58 -11.61 0.88
C LEU A 100 -9.72 -12.71 1.53
N GLY A 101 -8.57 -12.34 2.12
CA GLY A 101 -7.70 -13.28 2.85
C GLY A 101 -8.41 -13.94 4.04
N GLU A 102 -9.16 -13.16 4.82
CA GLU A 102 -9.97 -13.68 5.94
C GLU A 102 -11.12 -14.59 5.44
N MET A 103 -11.80 -14.21 4.34
CA MET A 103 -12.88 -15.00 3.74
C MET A 103 -12.40 -16.35 3.19
N MET A 104 -11.15 -16.45 2.74
CA MET A 104 -10.57 -17.71 2.23
C MET A 104 -10.47 -18.82 3.28
N GLY A 105 -10.62 -18.51 4.57
CA GLY A 105 -10.74 -19.52 5.63
C GLY A 105 -12.02 -20.37 5.53
N SER A 106 -13.06 -19.87 4.85
CA SER A 106 -14.33 -20.58 4.64
C SER A 106 -14.71 -20.74 3.16
N MET A 107 -14.16 -19.90 2.29
CA MET A 107 -14.46 -19.86 0.85
C MET A 107 -13.16 -19.90 0.04
N SER A 108 -12.55 -21.09 -0.10
CA SER A 108 -11.24 -21.25 -0.77
C SER A 108 -11.20 -20.72 -2.21
N TRP A 109 -12.33 -20.75 -2.93
CA TRP A 109 -12.45 -20.23 -4.29
C TRP A 109 -12.16 -18.72 -4.39
N MET A 110 -12.27 -17.97 -3.28
CA MET A 110 -11.88 -16.55 -3.22
C MET A 110 -10.40 -16.32 -3.55
N GLY A 111 -9.56 -17.35 -3.49
CA GLY A 111 -8.18 -17.32 -3.97
C GLY A 111 -8.05 -16.86 -5.42
N MET A 112 -9.04 -17.14 -6.27
CA MET A 112 -9.08 -16.71 -7.67
C MET A 112 -9.20 -15.19 -7.83
N ILE A 113 -9.73 -14.48 -6.83
CA ILE A 113 -9.85 -13.03 -6.81
C ILE A 113 -8.68 -12.42 -6.01
N HIS A 114 -8.33 -13.04 -4.88
CA HIS A 114 -7.27 -12.59 -3.99
C HIS A 114 -5.91 -12.55 -4.69
N ALA A 115 -5.53 -13.58 -5.44
CA ALA A 115 -4.21 -13.62 -6.08
C ALA A 115 -4.04 -12.55 -7.19
N PRO A 116 -4.98 -12.36 -8.14
CA PRO A 116 -4.89 -11.26 -9.10
C PRO A 116 -4.94 -9.87 -8.46
N LEU A 117 -5.74 -9.67 -7.41
CA LEU A 117 -5.77 -8.39 -6.70
C LEU A 117 -4.43 -8.07 -6.03
N ALA A 118 -3.71 -9.06 -5.49
CA ALA A 118 -2.35 -8.87 -4.98
C ALA A 118 -1.39 -8.32 -6.05
N LEU A 119 -1.48 -8.82 -7.28
CA LEU A 119 -0.68 -8.32 -8.41
C LEU A 119 -1.06 -6.89 -8.78
N MET A 120 -2.35 -6.56 -8.77
CA MET A 120 -2.82 -5.19 -8.99
C MET A 120 -2.32 -4.23 -7.90
N ILE A 121 -2.27 -4.67 -6.64
CA ILE A 121 -1.68 -3.89 -5.53
C ILE A 121 -0.20 -3.60 -5.79
N PHE A 122 0.56 -4.61 -6.22
CA PHE A 122 1.97 -4.42 -6.58
C PHE A 122 2.15 -3.44 -7.75
N ALA A 123 1.33 -3.59 -8.81
CA ALA A 123 1.36 -2.68 -9.95
C ALA A 123 1.02 -1.24 -9.54
N HIS A 124 -0.03 -1.06 -8.73
CA HIS A 124 -0.44 0.24 -8.19
C HIS A 124 0.65 0.87 -7.31
N ALA A 125 1.28 0.07 -6.44
CA ALA A 125 2.39 0.51 -5.60
C ALA A 125 3.59 0.95 -6.45
N SER A 126 3.89 0.20 -7.50
CA SER A 126 4.98 0.53 -8.44
C SER A 126 4.69 1.82 -9.22
N MET A 127 3.43 2.06 -9.61
CA MET A 127 3.03 3.32 -10.24
C MET A 127 3.16 4.52 -9.29
N MET A 128 2.80 4.35 -8.02
CA MET A 128 2.98 5.40 -7.00
C MET A 128 4.45 5.78 -6.82
N MET A 129 5.38 4.83 -6.87
CA MET A 129 6.83 5.12 -6.80
C MET A 129 7.30 6.10 -7.87
N MET A 130 6.77 5.97 -9.09
CA MET A 130 7.11 6.89 -10.18
C MET A 130 6.59 8.30 -9.91
N LYS A 131 5.46 8.42 -9.22
CA LYS A 131 4.85 9.70 -8.87
C LYS A 131 5.57 10.41 -7.74
N PHE A 132 6.09 9.67 -6.76
CA PHE A 132 6.94 10.26 -5.72
C PHE A 132 8.20 10.94 -6.27
N LYS A 133 8.73 10.49 -7.42
CA LYS A 133 9.88 11.14 -8.08
C LYS A 133 9.51 12.41 -8.85
N SER A 134 8.23 12.64 -9.06
CA SER A 134 7.70 13.84 -9.76
C SER A 134 7.12 14.88 -8.81
N GLU A 135 7.15 14.60 -7.50
CA GLU A 135 6.92 15.58 -6.42
C GLU A 135 8.29 16.07 -5.92
#